data_AF-A0A833D9A1-F1
#
_entry.id   AF-A0A833D9A1-F1
#
_cell.length_a   1.000
_cell.length_b   1.000
_cell.length_c   1.000
_cell.angle_alpha   90.00
_cell.angle_beta   90.00
_cell.angle_gamma   90.00
#
_symmetry.space_group_name_H-M   'P 1'
#
loop_
_entity.id
_entity.type
_entity.pdbx_description
1 polymer ?
#
loop_
_entity_poly.entity_id
_entity_poly.type
_entity_poly.pdbx_seq_one_letter_code
_entity_poly.pdbx_strand_id
1 'polypeptide(L)'
;MNYFKTAVLLAALTALFGAVGFLIGGKTGMLIAFVIALGMNLLSYWNADRLVLSMHDAHEVDQASEPRFYAMIATLAANAGLPTPRVYLIDSPQPNAFATGRNPSHAAVAATTGLINSLSQEEVAGVMAHELAHIKNHDTLT
;
A
#
# COMPACT_ATOMS: atom_id res chain seq x y z
N MET A 1 15.69 10.83 3.88
CA MET A 1 16.26 10.13 2.70
C MET A 1 17.48 10.84 2.18
N ASN A 2 18.60 10.15 1.93
CA ASN A 2 19.77 10.75 1.28
C ASN A 2 19.57 10.71 -0.24
N TYR A 3 18.95 11.76 -0.80
CA TYR A 3 18.57 11.86 -2.21
C TYR A 3 19.73 11.59 -3.18
N PHE A 4 20.96 11.91 -2.78
CA PHE A 4 22.17 11.62 -3.57
C PHE A 4 22.37 10.12 -3.82
N LYS A 5 22.25 9.28 -2.79
CA LYS A 5 22.38 7.82 -2.92
C LYS A 5 21.29 7.25 -3.82
N THR A 6 20.09 7.80 -3.70
CA THR A 6 18.93 7.38 -4.54
C THR A 6 19.16 7.78 -6.00
N ALA A 7 19.64 9.00 -6.26
CA ALA A 7 19.94 9.47 -7.61
C ALA A 7 21.05 8.63 -8.29
N VAL A 8 22.13 8.30 -7.56
CA VAL A 8 23.21 7.44 -8.07
C VAL A 8 22.70 6.02 -8.37
N LEU A 9 21.89 5.44 -7.47
CA LEU A 9 21.30 4.12 -7.68
C LEU A 9 20.41 4.09 -8.93
N LEU A 10 19.52 5.08 -9.09
CA LEU A 10 18.63 5.18 -10.24
C LEU A 10 19.39 5.41 -11.55
N ALA A 11 20.43 6.24 -11.54
CA ALA A 11 21.29 6.46 -12.69
C ALA A 11 22.02 5.17 -13.11
N ALA A 12 22.58 4.43 -12.14
CA ALA A 12 23.25 3.16 -12.40
C ALA A 12 22.30 2.08 -12.94
N LEU A 13 21.10 1.93 -12.35
CA LEU A 13 20.07 1.03 -12.86
C LEU A 13 19.65 1.39 -14.29
N THR A 14 19.41 2.68 -14.56
CA THR A 14 19.01 3.16 -15.89
C THR A 14 20.09 2.85 -16.93
N ALA A 15 21.36 3.07 -16.59
CA ALA A 15 22.49 2.74 -17.46
C ALA A 15 22.61 1.23 -17.72
N LEU A 16 22.40 0.40 -16.68
CA LEU A 16 22.40 -1.06 -16.79
C LEU A 16 21.31 -1.57 -17.74
N PHE A 17 20.06 -1.13 -17.55
CA PHE A 17 18.95 -1.52 -18.42
C PHE A 17 19.16 -1.03 -19.86
N GLY A 18 19.70 0.18 -20.04
CA GLY A 18 20.07 0.70 -21.36
C GLY A 18 21.15 -0.14 -22.05
N ALA A 19 22.19 -0.53 -21.32
CA ALA A 19 23.27 -1.38 -21.84
C ALA A 19 22.76 -2.77 -22.24
N VAL A 20 21.94 -3.40 -21.40
CA VAL A 20 21.33 -4.72 -21.70
C VAL A 20 20.39 -4.63 -22.90
N GLY A 21 19.52 -3.61 -22.95
CA GLY A 21 18.62 -3.39 -24.09
C GLY A 21 19.37 -3.14 -25.41
N PHE A 22 20.49 -2.43 -25.36
CA PHE A 22 21.37 -2.21 -26.50
C PHE A 22 22.05 -3.51 -26.96
N LEU A 23 22.54 -4.34 -26.04
CA LEU A 23 23.20 -5.61 -26.36
C LEU A 23 22.25 -6.63 -27.00
N ILE A 24 20.97 -6.64 -26.61
CA ILE A 24 19.98 -7.61 -27.12
C ILE A 24 19.35 -7.16 -28.44
N GLY A 25 19.02 -5.87 -28.59
CA GLY A 25 18.21 -5.38 -29.72
C GLY A 25 18.65 -4.04 -30.32
N GLY A 26 19.86 -3.57 -30.00
CA GLY A 26 20.38 -2.29 -30.48
C GLY A 26 19.53 -1.09 -30.05
N LYS A 27 19.48 -0.05 -30.89
CA LYS A 27 18.71 1.18 -30.61
C LYS A 27 17.21 0.92 -30.46
N THR A 28 16.65 -0.03 -31.21
CA THR A 28 15.24 -0.40 -31.16
C THR A 28 14.91 -1.16 -29.88
N GLY A 29 15.77 -2.11 -29.46
CA GLY A 29 15.64 -2.82 -28.18
C GLY A 29 15.70 -1.89 -26.98
N MET A 30 16.58 -0.89 -27.01
CA MET A 30 16.66 0.15 -25.98
C MET A 30 15.37 0.98 -25.87
N LEU A 31 14.78 1.39 -27.01
CA LEU A 31 13.54 2.17 -27.02
C LEU A 31 12.35 1.35 -26.48
N ILE A 32 12.24 0.07 -26.89
CA ILE A 32 11.20 -0.84 -26.41
C ILE A 32 11.35 -1.07 -24.91
N ALA A 33 12.58 -1.35 -24.43
CA ALA A 33 12.86 -1.53 -23.01
C ALA A 33 12.52 -0.27 -22.19
N PHE A 34 12.80 0.93 -22.71
CA PHE A 34 12.45 2.18 -22.05
C PHE A 34 10.93 2.38 -21.95
N VAL A 35 10.18 2.12 -23.02
CA VAL A 35 8.71 2.23 -23.02
C VAL A 35 8.08 1.21 -22.06
N ILE A 36 8.58 -0.03 -22.05
CA ILE A 36 8.14 -1.07 -21.11
C ILE A 36 8.46 -0.66 -19.67
N ALA A 37 9.67 -0.17 -19.40
CA ALA A 37 10.08 0.27 -18.07
C ALA A 37 9.23 1.45 -17.58
N LEU A 38 8.94 2.43 -18.44
CA LEU A 38 8.05 3.55 -18.12
C LEU A 38 6.63 3.07 -17.84
N GLY A 39 6.10 2.16 -18.68
CA GLY A 39 4.79 1.55 -18.49
C GLY A 39 4.71 0.77 -17.17
N MET A 40 5.71 -0.05 -16.87
CA MET A 40 5.80 -0.77 -15.59
C MET A 40 5.89 0.18 -14.40
N ASN A 41 6.65 1.28 -14.50
CA ASN A 41 6.75 2.25 -13.41
C ASN A 41 5.40 2.93 -13.13
N LEU A 42 4.69 3.35 -14.19
CA LEU A 42 3.36 3.96 -14.07
C LEU A 42 2.33 2.97 -13.52
N LEU A 43 2.34 1.73 -14.01
CA LEU A 43 1.47 0.65 -13.52
C LEU A 43 1.77 0.29 -12.06
N SER A 44 3.04 0.19 -11.68
CA SER A 44 3.44 -0.03 -10.28
C SER A 44 3.03 1.14 -9.39
N TYR A 45 3.18 2.39 -9.83
CA TYR A 45 2.72 3.54 -9.06
C TYR A 45 1.19 3.52 -8.84
N TRP A 46 0.43 3.08 -9.85
CA TRP A 46 -1.04 2.97 -9.76
C TRP A 46 -1.56 1.70 -9.07
N ASN A 47 -0.77 0.63 -9.01
CA ASN A 47 -1.18 -0.66 -8.46
C ASN A 47 -0.37 -1.12 -7.23
N ALA A 48 0.57 -0.31 -6.71
CA ALA A 48 1.39 -0.67 -5.55
C ALA A 48 0.53 -1.18 -4.38
N ASP A 49 -0.55 -0.47 -4.05
CA ASP A 49 -1.47 -0.82 -2.97
C ASP A 49 -2.11 -2.20 -3.19
N ARG A 50 -2.54 -2.51 -4.42
CA ARG A 50 -3.09 -3.83 -4.78
C ARG A 50 -2.03 -4.93 -4.75
N LEU A 51 -0.80 -4.60 -5.17
CA LEU A 51 0.30 -5.55 -5.20
C LEU A 51 0.67 -5.99 -3.78
N VAL A 52 0.81 -5.03 -2.85
CA VAL A 52 1.11 -5.30 -1.43
C VAL A 52 -0.02 -6.09 -0.77
N LEU A 53 -1.28 -5.68 -0.98
CA LEU A 53 -2.43 -6.41 -0.44
C LEU A 53 -2.51 -7.85 -0.98
N SER A 54 -2.22 -8.05 -2.27
CA SER A 54 -2.20 -9.39 -2.89
C SER A 54 -1.04 -10.27 -2.42
N MET A 55 0.07 -9.69 -1.95
CA MET A 55 1.21 -10.42 -1.42
C MET A 55 0.98 -10.92 0.01
N HIS A 56 0.01 -10.35 0.73
CA HIS A 56 -0.31 -10.69 2.11
C HIS A 56 -1.60 -11.51 2.26
N ASP A 57 -2.17 -12.05 1.17
CA ASP A 57 -3.49 -12.69 1.18
C ASP A 57 -4.55 -11.84 1.91
N ALA A 58 -4.48 -10.52 1.71
CA ALA A 58 -5.40 -9.59 2.34
C ALA A 58 -6.79 -9.74 1.69
N HIS A 59 -7.78 -10.14 2.47
CA HIS A 59 -9.16 -10.26 2.02
C HIS A 59 -9.93 -8.99 2.38
N GLU A 60 -10.57 -8.38 1.38
CA GLU A 60 -11.46 -7.24 1.62
C GLU A 60 -12.64 -7.71 2.44
N VAL A 61 -12.92 -7.00 3.53
CA VAL A 61 -14.03 -7.28 4.42
C VAL A 61 -15.05 -6.15 4.37
N ASP A 62 -16.31 -6.54 4.45
CA ASP A 62 -17.44 -5.63 4.46
C ASP A 62 -18.32 -5.85 5.70
N GLN A 63 -19.46 -5.15 5.73
CA GLN A 63 -20.42 -5.27 6.82
C GLN A 63 -21.04 -6.68 6.93
N ALA A 64 -21.01 -7.49 5.87
CA ALA A 64 -21.55 -8.85 5.90
C ALA A 64 -20.50 -9.88 6.33
N SER A 65 -19.25 -9.72 5.91
CA SER A 65 -18.16 -10.66 6.24
C SER A 65 -17.61 -10.45 7.65
N GLU A 66 -17.36 -9.20 8.05
CA GLU A 66 -16.83 -8.84 9.38
C GLU A 66 -17.53 -7.61 9.98
N PRO A 67 -18.79 -7.75 10.42
CA PRO A 67 -19.63 -6.62 10.83
C PRO A 67 -19.03 -5.80 11.97
N ARG A 68 -18.38 -6.44 12.95
CA ARG A 68 -17.82 -5.74 14.12
C ARG A 68 -16.60 -4.90 13.75
N PHE A 69 -15.67 -5.48 13.00
CA PHE A 69 -14.45 -4.79 12.60
C PHE A 69 -14.78 -3.67 11.61
N TYR A 70 -15.59 -3.94 10.60
CA TYR A 70 -16.02 -2.94 9.62
C TYR A 70 -16.76 -1.77 10.28
N ALA A 71 -17.72 -2.04 11.17
CA ALA A 71 -18.49 -0.98 11.85
C ALA A 71 -17.60 -0.08 12.73
N MET A 72 -16.60 -0.66 13.39
CA MET A 72 -15.62 0.09 14.18
C MET A 72 -14.83 1.05 13.29
N ILE A 73 -14.28 0.58 12.16
CA ILE A 73 -13.56 1.43 11.21
C ILE A 73 -14.48 2.52 10.63
N ALA A 74 -15.71 2.17 10.25
CA ALA A 74 -16.67 3.12 9.72
C ALA A 74 -16.99 4.23 10.72
N THR A 75 -17.17 3.89 12.00
CA THR A 75 -17.42 4.85 13.07
C THR A 75 -16.19 5.76 13.30
N LEU A 76 -14.99 5.19 13.33
CA LEU A 76 -13.75 5.95 13.48
C LEU A 76 -13.51 6.91 12.31
N ALA A 77 -13.73 6.43 11.07
CA ALA A 77 -13.60 7.26 9.87
C ALA A 77 -14.62 8.41 9.87
N ALA A 78 -15.88 8.13 10.23
CA ALA A 78 -16.92 9.15 10.36
C ALA A 78 -16.56 10.21 11.41
N ASN A 79 -16.07 9.80 12.58
CA ASN A 79 -15.61 10.71 13.63
C ASN A 79 -14.40 11.57 13.19
N ALA A 80 -13.55 11.02 12.33
CA ALA A 80 -12.39 11.73 11.78
C ALA A 80 -12.75 12.68 10.60
N GLY A 81 -13.99 12.61 10.09
CA GLY A 81 -14.44 13.35 8.90
C GLY A 81 -13.89 12.77 7.58
N LEU A 82 -13.59 11.48 7.55
CA LEU A 82 -13.05 10.77 6.40
C LEU A 82 -14.14 9.91 5.73
N PRO A 83 -14.08 9.73 4.39
CA PRO A 83 -14.85 8.66 3.76
C PRO A 83 -14.40 7.31 4.32
N THR A 84 -15.32 6.34 4.40
CA THR A 84 -14.99 5.00 4.89
C THR A 84 -13.97 4.35 3.95
N PRO A 85 -12.76 4.01 4.43
CA PRO A 85 -11.75 3.36 3.60
C PRO A 85 -12.14 1.92 3.29
N ARG A 86 -11.50 1.31 2.29
CA ARG A 86 -11.58 -0.15 2.12
C ARG A 86 -10.92 -0.84 3.30
N VAL A 87 -11.57 -1.87 3.84
CA VAL A 87 -11.09 -2.57 5.04
C VAL A 87 -10.62 -3.96 4.62
N TYR A 88 -9.42 -4.34 5.06
CA TYR A 88 -8.83 -5.63 4.75
C TYR A 88 -8.46 -6.38 6.03
N LEU A 89 -8.59 -7.70 5.97
CA LEU A 89 -8.09 -8.62 6.98
C LEU A 89 -6.99 -9.48 6.37
N ILE A 90 -5.86 -9.58 7.06
CA ILE A 90 -4.71 -10.39 6.66
C ILE A 90 -4.65 -11.61 7.57
N ASP A 91 -4.66 -12.81 7.00
CA ASP A 91 -4.50 -14.02 7.80
C ASP A 91 -3.03 -14.24 8.15
N SER A 92 -2.64 -13.72 9.31
CA SER A 92 -1.27 -13.84 9.83
C SER A 92 -1.30 -13.78 11.36
N PRO A 93 -0.61 -14.71 12.05
CA PRO A 93 -0.54 -14.70 13.51
C PRO A 93 0.32 -13.57 14.05
N GLN A 94 1.14 -12.91 13.21
CA GLN A 94 1.98 -11.79 13.63
C GLN A 94 1.13 -10.52 13.75
N PRO A 95 1.06 -9.88 14.93
CA PRO A 95 0.28 -8.67 15.12
C PRO A 95 0.81 -7.52 14.25
N ASN A 96 -0.02 -7.01 13.34
CA ASN A 96 0.29 -5.84 12.54
C ASN A 96 -1.00 -5.14 12.04
N ALA A 97 -0.89 -3.84 11.76
CA ALA A 97 -1.91 -3.04 11.10
C ALA A 97 -1.23 -1.91 10.32
N PHE A 98 -1.82 -1.49 9.21
CA PHE A 98 -1.31 -0.38 8.41
C PHE A 98 -2.41 0.28 7.60
N ALA A 99 -2.19 1.54 7.24
CA ALA A 99 -3.01 2.28 6.29
C ALA A 99 -2.22 2.66 5.02
N THR A 100 -2.91 2.61 3.88
CA THR A 100 -2.34 3.01 2.59
C THR A 100 -3.36 3.72 1.71
N GLY A 101 -2.90 4.31 0.61
CA GLY A 101 -3.74 4.95 -0.40
C GLY A 101 -3.29 6.38 -0.71
N ARG A 102 -3.55 6.83 -1.94
CA ARG A 102 -3.04 8.11 -2.46
C ARG A 102 -3.74 9.34 -1.91
N ASN A 103 -4.94 9.18 -1.40
CA ASN A 103 -5.77 10.24 -0.84
C ASN A 103 -6.87 9.60 0.04
N PRO A 104 -7.56 10.39 0.88
CA PRO A 104 -8.62 9.88 1.74
C PRO A 104 -9.71 9.10 1.01
N SER A 105 -10.09 9.49 -0.22
CA SER A 105 -11.14 8.80 -0.98
C SER A 105 -10.70 7.47 -1.62
N HIS A 106 -9.40 7.20 -1.68
CA HIS A 106 -8.82 5.97 -2.21
C HIS A 106 -8.01 5.23 -1.13
N ALA A 107 -8.29 5.50 0.14
CA ALA A 107 -7.62 4.89 1.26
C ALA A 107 -8.07 3.44 1.50
N ALA A 108 -7.15 2.65 2.04
CA ALA A 108 -7.36 1.30 2.51
C ALA A 108 -6.67 1.12 3.87
N VAL A 109 -7.30 0.35 4.75
CA VAL A 109 -6.75 -0.04 6.05
C VAL A 109 -6.74 -1.55 6.15
N ALA A 110 -5.69 -2.11 6.74
CA ALA A 110 -5.55 -3.54 6.94
C ALA A 110 -5.10 -3.85 8.37
N ALA A 111 -5.60 -4.95 8.92
CA ALA A 111 -5.14 -5.53 10.19
C ALA A 111 -4.94 -7.03 10.04
N THR A 112 -4.02 -7.60 10.82
CA THR A 112 -3.81 -9.05 10.85
C THR A 112 -4.74 -9.74 11.85
N THR A 113 -5.08 -11.01 11.60
CA THR A 113 -5.79 -11.86 12.56
C THR A 113 -5.06 -11.96 13.90
N GLY A 114 -3.73 -11.99 13.88
CA GLY A 114 -2.88 -11.92 15.07
C GLY A 114 -3.11 -10.65 15.90
N LEU A 115 -3.25 -9.47 15.28
CA LEU A 115 -3.52 -8.23 16.02
C LEU A 115 -4.91 -8.22 16.64
N ILE A 116 -5.93 -8.60 15.87
CA ILE A 116 -7.33 -8.62 16.33
C ILE A 116 -7.52 -9.60 17.49
N ASN A 117 -6.86 -10.76 17.44
CA ASN A 117 -6.97 -11.79 18.48
C ASN A 117 -6.12 -11.50 19.72
N SER A 118 -5.08 -10.66 19.59
CA SER A 118 -4.14 -10.37 20.69
C SER A 118 -4.53 -9.15 21.51
N LEU A 119 -5.40 -8.29 20.97
CA LEU A 119 -5.80 -7.02 21.59
C LEU A 119 -7.30 -7.01 21.89
N SER A 120 -7.69 -6.23 22.89
CA SER A 120 -9.10 -5.92 23.13
C SER A 120 -9.67 -5.05 22.00
N GLN A 121 -11.00 -5.03 21.87
CA GLN A 121 -11.68 -4.22 20.84
C GLN A 121 -11.32 -2.72 20.95
N GLU A 122 -11.12 -2.21 22.16
CA GLU A 122 -10.75 -0.81 22.44
C GLU A 122 -9.32 -0.51 22.01
N GLU A 123 -8.39 -1.43 22.26
CA GLU A 123 -7.00 -1.31 21.82
C GLU A 123 -6.88 -1.39 20.30
N VAL A 124 -7.62 -2.30 19.65
CA VAL A 124 -7.69 -2.35 18.18
C VAL A 124 -8.26 -1.03 17.64
N ALA A 125 -9.33 -0.49 18.25
CA ALA A 125 -9.87 0.80 17.85
C ALA A 125 -8.82 1.93 17.97
N GLY A 126 -7.99 1.90 19.02
CA GLY A 126 -6.89 2.85 19.21
C GLY A 126 -5.82 2.76 18.12
N VAL A 127 -5.38 1.54 17.77
CA VAL A 127 -4.43 1.31 16.69
C VAL A 127 -5.02 1.77 15.35
N MET A 128 -6.24 1.37 15.03
CA MET A 128 -6.87 1.75 13.77
C MET A 128 -7.16 3.26 13.68
N ALA A 129 -7.47 3.91 14.80
CA ALA A 129 -7.60 5.37 14.86
C ALA A 129 -6.28 6.08 14.56
N HIS A 130 -5.15 5.54 15.05
CA HIS A 130 -3.82 6.04 14.70
C HIS A 130 -3.56 5.93 13.20
N GLU A 131 -3.83 4.77 12.60
CA GLU A 131 -3.66 4.54 11.16
C GLU A 131 -4.56 5.44 10.29
N LEU A 132 -5.82 5.67 10.72
CA LEU A 132 -6.72 6.62 10.06
C LEU A 132 -6.21 8.07 10.15
N ALA A 133 -5.50 8.43 11.22
CA ALA A 133 -4.89 9.76 11.33
C ALA A 133 -3.78 9.98 10.29
N HIS A 134 -2.99 8.95 9.97
CA HIS A 134 -2.01 9.00 8.87
C HIS A 134 -2.68 9.25 7.51
N ILE A 135 -3.81 8.58 7.24
CA ILE A 135 -4.61 8.86 6.03
C ILE A 135 -5.07 10.32 5.98
N LYS A 136 -5.58 10.84 7.11
CA LYS A 136 -6.05 12.22 7.20
C LYS A 136 -4.93 13.23 6.93
N ASN A 137 -3.74 12.96 7.46
CA ASN A 137 -2.59 13.84 7.32
C ASN A 137 -1.80 13.62 6.02
N HIS A 138 -2.22 12.68 5.17
CA HIS A 138 -1.55 12.29 3.92
C HIS A 138 -0.15 11.68 4.16
N ASP A 139 0.06 11.09 5.33
CA ASP A 139 1.30 10.43 5.74
C ASP A 139 1.22 8.91 5.50
N THR A 140 0.75 8.48 4.32
CA THR A 140 0.47 7.06 4.00
C THR A 140 1.71 6.24 3.61
N LEU A 141 2.81 6.37 4.37
CA LEU A 141 4.04 5.59 4.20
C LEU A 141 4.53 5.05 5.55
N THR A 142 3.86 4.03 6.08
CA THR A 142 4.38 3.16 7.16
C THR A 142 4.04 1.70 6.89
#